data_AF-N1MSV0-F1
#
_entry.id   AF-N1MSV0-F1
#
_cell.length_a   1.000
_cell.length_b   1.000
_cell.length_c   1.000
_cell.angle_alpha   90.00
_cell.angle_beta   90.00
_cell.angle_gamma   90.00
#
_symmetry.space_group_name_H-M   'P 1'
#
loop_
_entity.id
_entity.type
_entity.pdbx_description
1 polymer ?
#
loop_
_entity_poly.entity_id
_entity_poly.type
_entity_poly.pdbx_seq_one_letter_code
_entity_poly.pdbx_strand_id
1 'polypeptide(L)'
;MIRRSGQLAYPLTAYAFLLDNRPDMLKYHMRQMQFLHAVPANGEIPMSVTTLTMLHWYACNRVPGGVLHEVMACQESGASKDQVNEIFGLAFMHSGPSGFHEVYHQAFDYMHSYQPSGNTLIWPKGWEPDPAAFKSGLDFDNPVLTAAERKMLDEWYVNTIGYVPESIGMLTEFNPSFVKQHRGKFEGALATGTLPKQVVPYILIHYNMNRGFRDGIREATLLGKSWGLTRDQVICAITLGTGYMAGMDGMYIVKEAIGDLLDSWE
;
A
#
# COMPACT_ATOMS: atom_id res chain seq x y z
N MET A 1 18.31 25.09 -4.18
CA MET A 1 17.63 24.35 -3.10
C MET A 1 18.70 23.61 -2.31
N ILE A 2 18.97 24.05 -1.08
CA ILE A 2 20.09 23.55 -0.26
C ILE A 2 19.63 22.25 0.40
N ARG A 3 20.19 21.10 -0.01
CA ARG A 3 20.12 19.85 0.80
C ARG A 3 20.54 20.22 2.23
N ARG A 4 19.74 19.90 3.24
CA ARG A 4 20.24 19.94 4.62
C ARG A 4 21.48 19.04 4.66
N SER A 5 22.64 19.63 4.91
CA SER A 5 23.92 18.94 4.93
C SER A 5 23.89 17.86 6.01
N GLY A 6 24.10 16.59 5.65
CA GLY A 6 24.40 15.51 6.58
C GLY A 6 23.42 14.34 6.63
N GLN A 7 22.25 14.41 5.99
CA GLN A 7 21.34 13.26 5.89
C GLN A 7 21.44 12.63 4.51
N LEU A 8 22.10 11.48 4.43
CA LEU A 8 22.00 10.56 3.29
C LEU A 8 20.58 9.97 3.27
N ALA A 9 20.05 9.67 2.09
CA ALA A 9 18.79 8.93 1.96
C ALA A 9 18.87 7.59 2.73
N TYR A 10 17.78 7.15 3.35
CA TYR A 10 17.78 5.96 4.21
C TYR A 10 18.38 4.69 3.58
N PRO A 11 18.07 4.28 2.33
CA PRO A 11 18.75 3.12 1.75
C PRO A 11 20.26 3.34 1.57
N LEU A 12 20.71 4.58 1.38
CA LEU A 12 22.14 4.90 1.24
C LEU A 12 22.91 4.72 2.55
N THR A 13 22.30 4.91 3.73
CA THR A 13 22.98 4.67 5.00
C THR A 13 23.10 3.18 5.32
N ALA A 14 22.05 2.40 5.07
CA ALA A 14 22.09 0.94 5.20
C ALA A 14 23.08 0.30 4.21
N TYR A 15 23.08 0.75 2.95
CA TYR A 15 24.03 0.26 1.96
C TYR A 15 25.46 0.73 2.23
N ALA A 16 25.69 1.95 2.74
CA ALA A 16 27.02 2.38 3.16
C ALA A 16 27.57 1.49 4.28
N PHE A 17 26.75 1.16 5.29
CA PHE A 17 27.15 0.24 6.35
C PHE A 17 27.59 -1.12 5.78
N LEU A 18 26.80 -1.71 4.88
CA LEU A 18 27.17 -2.98 4.24
C LEU A 18 28.38 -2.83 3.32
N LEU A 19 28.53 -1.72 2.60
CA LEU A 19 29.68 -1.50 1.73
C LEU A 19 30.99 -1.49 2.52
N ASP A 20 31.01 -0.83 3.69
CA ASP A 20 32.19 -0.70 4.54
C ASP A 20 32.51 -1.99 5.31
N ASN A 21 31.48 -2.76 5.72
CA ASN A 21 31.66 -3.88 6.65
C ASN A 21 31.46 -5.27 6.02
N ARG A 22 30.56 -5.40 5.03
CA ARG A 22 30.14 -6.67 4.39
C ARG A 22 29.78 -6.45 2.91
N PRO A 23 30.73 -6.01 2.06
CA PRO A 23 30.45 -5.71 0.65
C PRO A 23 30.02 -6.96 -0.14
N ASP A 24 30.38 -8.15 0.35
CA ASP A 24 29.90 -9.43 -0.13
C ASP A 24 28.37 -9.56 0.03
N MET A 25 27.84 -9.20 1.22
CA MET A 25 26.40 -9.21 1.48
C MET A 25 25.67 -8.15 0.69
N LEU A 26 26.24 -6.95 0.55
CA LEU A 26 25.66 -5.93 -0.31
C LEU A 26 25.54 -6.43 -1.76
N LYS A 27 26.56 -7.14 -2.27
CA LYS A 27 26.52 -7.73 -3.61
C LYS A 27 25.42 -8.80 -3.73
N TYR A 28 25.23 -9.65 -2.73
CA TYR A 28 24.13 -10.64 -2.73
C TYR A 28 22.76 -9.96 -2.68
N HIS A 29 22.59 -8.95 -1.84
CA HIS A 29 21.38 -8.13 -1.78
C HIS A 29 21.07 -7.50 -3.14
N MET A 30 22.05 -6.82 -3.76
CA MET A 30 21.85 -6.19 -5.06
C MET A 30 21.52 -7.20 -6.16
N ARG A 31 22.10 -8.40 -6.12
CA ARG A 31 21.72 -9.51 -7.03
C ARG A 31 20.29 -9.96 -6.80
N GLN A 32 19.85 -10.09 -5.55
CA GLN A 32 18.46 -10.43 -5.24
C GLN A 32 17.49 -9.35 -5.75
N MET A 33 17.82 -8.08 -5.54
CA MET A 33 16.97 -6.95 -5.96
C MET A 33 16.79 -6.86 -7.48
N GLN A 34 17.72 -7.40 -8.28
CA GLN A 34 17.54 -7.52 -9.74
C GLN A 34 16.35 -8.41 -10.11
N PHE A 35 15.94 -9.32 -9.23
CA PHE A 35 14.83 -10.23 -9.44
C PHE A 35 13.54 -9.81 -8.72
N LEU A 36 13.52 -8.64 -8.07
CA LEU A 36 12.36 -8.13 -7.33
C LEU A 36 11.09 -8.08 -8.20
N HIS A 37 11.25 -7.77 -9.48
CA HIS A 37 10.18 -7.69 -10.48
C HIS A 37 10.33 -8.75 -11.58
N ALA A 38 11.14 -9.79 -11.38
CA ALA A 38 11.38 -10.85 -12.37
C ALA A 38 10.26 -11.91 -12.42
N VAL A 39 9.01 -11.44 -12.43
CA VAL A 39 7.82 -12.26 -12.69
C VAL A 39 7.53 -12.22 -14.20
N PRO A 40 7.11 -13.32 -14.86
CA PRO A 40 7.14 -13.42 -16.33
C PRO A 40 6.32 -12.35 -17.07
N ALA A 41 6.87 -11.92 -18.22
CA ALA A 41 6.37 -11.18 -19.40
C ALA A 41 5.15 -10.20 -19.35
N ASN A 42 4.13 -10.39 -18.49
CA ASN A 42 2.87 -9.63 -18.51
C ASN A 42 2.52 -8.92 -17.18
N GLY A 43 3.31 -9.13 -16.12
CA GLY A 43 3.06 -8.61 -14.77
C GLY A 43 4.01 -7.51 -14.29
N GLU A 44 4.72 -6.85 -15.20
CA GLU A 44 5.70 -5.81 -14.85
C GLU A 44 5.04 -4.71 -14.02
N ILE A 45 5.58 -4.50 -12.81
CA ILE A 45 5.22 -3.39 -11.94
C ILE A 45 6.28 -2.30 -12.12
N PRO A 46 5.91 -1.12 -12.65
CA PRO A 46 6.82 0.00 -12.76
C PRO A 46 7.36 0.40 -11.39
N MET A 47 8.61 0.89 -11.36
CA MET A 47 9.25 1.31 -10.13
C MET A 47 8.45 2.38 -9.37
N SER A 48 7.71 3.23 -10.07
CA SER A 48 6.82 4.22 -9.46
C SER A 48 5.77 3.62 -8.53
N VAL A 49 5.20 2.45 -8.88
CA VAL A 49 4.24 1.73 -8.04
C VAL A 49 4.94 1.18 -6.79
N THR A 50 6.16 0.67 -6.95
CA THR A 50 7.01 0.22 -5.83
C THR A 50 7.30 1.38 -4.88
N THR A 51 7.69 2.55 -5.39
CA THR A 51 7.96 3.75 -4.59
C THR A 51 6.73 4.21 -3.80
N LEU A 52 5.55 4.25 -4.43
CA LEU A 52 4.29 4.57 -3.72
C LEU A 52 3.96 3.53 -2.64
N THR A 53 4.24 2.24 -2.90
CA THR A 53 4.06 1.16 -1.94
C THR A 53 5.02 1.26 -0.76
N MET A 54 6.28 1.63 -1.02
CA MET A 54 7.27 1.87 0.01
C MET A 54 6.97 3.13 0.81
N LEU A 55 6.45 4.19 0.19
CA LEU A 55 5.99 5.39 0.91
C LEU A 55 4.95 5.04 1.98
N HIS A 56 3.96 4.21 1.62
CA HIS A 56 2.98 3.69 2.58
C HIS A 56 3.66 2.95 3.73
N TRP A 57 4.55 2.00 3.39
CA TRP A 57 5.24 1.19 4.38
C TRP A 57 6.10 2.03 5.33
N TYR A 58 6.88 2.99 4.81
CA TYR A 58 7.73 3.87 5.59
C TYR A 58 6.94 4.80 6.51
N ALA A 59 5.79 5.31 6.03
CA ALA A 59 4.88 6.11 6.85
C ALA A 59 4.29 5.28 8.00
N CYS A 60 3.88 4.03 7.73
CA CYS A 60 3.32 3.16 8.77
C CYS A 60 4.36 2.71 9.80
N ASN A 61 5.61 2.48 9.38
CA ASN A 61 6.68 1.93 10.22
C ASN A 61 7.62 2.99 10.83
N ARG A 62 7.37 4.29 10.57
CA ARG A 62 8.05 5.42 11.22
C ARG A 62 9.56 5.41 11.01
N VAL A 63 10.02 5.05 9.81
CA VAL A 63 11.45 4.96 9.56
C VAL A 63 12.05 6.35 9.36
N PRO A 64 13.04 6.75 10.18
CA PRO A 64 13.71 8.04 10.04
C PRO A 64 14.37 8.20 8.67
N GLY A 65 14.07 9.30 7.99
CA GLY A 65 14.55 9.63 6.64
C GLY A 65 13.92 8.85 5.49
N GLY A 66 13.16 7.78 5.76
CA GLY A 66 12.51 6.96 4.73
C GLY A 66 11.32 7.65 4.07
N VAL A 67 10.50 8.39 4.84
CA VAL A 67 9.30 9.06 4.31
C VAL A 67 9.69 10.15 3.32
N LEU A 68 10.61 11.04 3.68
CA LEU A 68 11.05 12.10 2.75
C LEU A 68 11.71 11.52 1.51
N HIS A 69 12.52 10.45 1.67
CA HIS A 69 13.15 9.78 0.54
C HIS A 69 12.12 9.28 -0.48
N GLU A 70 11.08 8.57 -0.03
CA GLU A 70 10.05 8.06 -0.94
C GLU A 70 9.17 9.16 -1.53
N VAL A 71 8.88 10.25 -0.78
CA VAL A 71 8.15 11.40 -1.35
C VAL A 71 8.92 12.01 -2.52
N MET A 72 10.24 12.20 -2.36
CA MET A 72 11.10 12.71 -3.42
C MET A 72 11.16 11.74 -4.61
N ALA A 73 11.33 10.44 -4.35
CA ALA A 73 11.35 9.43 -5.39
C ALA A 73 10.00 9.33 -6.14
N CYS A 74 8.88 9.50 -5.44
CA CYS A 74 7.55 9.57 -6.04
C CYS A 74 7.47 10.77 -6.99
N GLN A 75 7.92 11.95 -6.55
CA GLN A 75 7.96 13.15 -7.38
C GLN A 75 8.85 12.96 -8.61
N GLU A 76 10.07 12.46 -8.43
CA GLU A 76 11.00 12.16 -9.53
C GLU A 76 10.38 11.16 -10.52
N SER A 77 9.56 10.22 -10.04
CA SER A 77 8.83 9.24 -10.87
C SER A 77 7.57 9.81 -11.55
N GLY A 78 7.24 11.08 -11.31
CA GLY A 78 6.09 11.76 -11.92
C GLY A 78 4.78 11.64 -11.16
N ALA A 79 4.79 11.21 -9.89
CA ALA A 79 3.60 11.21 -9.07
C ALA A 79 3.10 12.66 -8.87
N SER A 80 1.79 12.84 -8.84
CA SER A 80 1.20 14.12 -8.45
C SER A 80 1.17 14.26 -6.93
N LYS A 81 1.02 15.50 -6.45
CA LYS A 81 0.83 15.77 -5.01
C LYS A 81 -0.42 15.06 -4.47
N ASP A 82 -1.47 14.97 -5.28
CA ASP A 82 -2.72 14.31 -4.92
C ASP A 82 -2.53 12.80 -4.75
N GLN A 83 -1.81 12.15 -5.67
CA GLN A 83 -1.47 10.72 -5.55
C GLN A 83 -0.67 10.44 -4.27
N VAL A 84 0.33 11.29 -3.97
CA VAL A 84 1.11 11.17 -2.72
C VAL A 84 0.23 11.37 -1.48
N ASN A 85 -0.71 12.33 -1.51
CA ASN A 85 -1.66 12.55 -0.43
C ASN A 85 -2.64 11.39 -0.23
N GLU A 86 -3.07 10.72 -1.30
CA GLU A 86 -3.90 9.52 -1.21
C GLU A 86 -3.16 8.35 -0.54
N ILE A 87 -1.86 8.17 -0.85
CA ILE A 87 -1.02 7.20 -0.13
C ILE A 87 -0.91 7.56 1.36
N PHE A 88 -0.76 8.84 1.70
CA PHE A 88 -0.78 9.27 3.10
C PHE A 88 -2.16 9.03 3.75
N GLY A 89 -3.26 9.28 3.05
CA GLY A 89 -4.61 8.95 3.53
C GLY A 89 -4.71 7.47 3.91
N LEU A 90 -4.25 6.58 3.04
CA LEU A 90 -4.22 5.14 3.29
C LEU A 90 -3.25 4.75 4.42
N ALA A 91 -2.08 5.39 4.52
CA ALA A 91 -1.13 5.12 5.60
C ALA A 91 -1.70 5.55 6.97
N PHE A 92 -2.38 6.71 7.03
CA PHE A 92 -3.00 7.21 8.26
C PHE A 92 -4.05 6.26 8.81
N MET A 93 -4.78 5.56 7.93
CA MET A 93 -5.73 4.52 8.33
C MET A 93 -5.10 3.41 9.17
N HIS A 94 -3.85 3.02 8.86
CA HIS A 94 -3.19 1.91 9.55
C HIS A 94 -2.31 2.34 10.72
N SER A 95 -1.70 3.53 10.66
CA SER A 95 -0.76 3.96 11.70
C SER A 95 -1.28 5.07 12.60
N GLY A 96 -2.39 5.71 12.23
CA GLY A 96 -2.99 6.83 12.95
C GLY A 96 -2.01 7.99 13.21
N PRO A 97 -2.27 8.79 14.26
CA PRO A 97 -1.39 9.91 14.65
C PRO A 97 0.05 9.49 14.94
N SER A 98 0.25 8.26 15.43
CA SER A 98 1.57 7.80 15.85
C SER A 98 2.51 7.58 14.66
N GLY A 99 2.02 7.07 13.52
CA GLY A 99 2.80 7.04 12.28
C GLY A 99 3.04 8.43 11.70
N PHE A 100 2.05 9.30 11.81
CA PHE A 100 2.06 10.61 11.16
C PHE A 100 2.88 11.67 11.87
N HIS A 101 3.29 11.43 13.12
CA HIS A 101 4.34 12.21 13.76
C HIS A 101 5.61 12.24 12.89
N GLU A 102 6.01 11.10 12.34
CA GLU A 102 7.22 11.02 11.51
C GLU A 102 7.02 11.66 10.13
N VAL A 103 5.84 11.48 9.53
CA VAL A 103 5.48 12.15 8.26
C VAL A 103 5.54 13.67 8.42
N TYR A 104 5.02 14.20 9.54
CA TYR A 104 5.09 15.62 9.85
C TYR A 104 6.54 16.10 9.91
N HIS A 105 7.42 15.42 10.66
CA HIS A 105 8.80 15.87 10.83
C HIS A 105 9.66 15.72 9.57
N GLN A 106 9.38 14.76 8.71
CA GLN A 106 10.20 14.50 7.52
C GLN A 106 9.71 15.21 6.27
N ALA A 107 8.39 15.20 6.01
CA ALA A 107 7.84 15.53 4.71
C ALA A 107 6.93 16.76 4.70
N PHE A 108 6.52 17.31 5.85
CA PHE A 108 5.53 18.40 5.89
C PHE A 108 5.96 19.62 5.08
N ASP A 109 7.16 20.16 5.31
CA ASP A 109 7.68 21.32 4.58
C ASP A 109 7.89 21.01 3.08
N TYR A 110 8.32 19.79 2.78
CA TYR A 110 8.51 19.35 1.41
C TYR A 110 7.17 19.28 0.65
N MET A 111 6.14 18.71 1.28
CA MET A 111 4.79 18.64 0.71
C MET A 111 4.19 20.02 0.47
N HIS A 112 4.51 21.04 1.27
CA HIS A 112 4.10 22.43 0.99
C HIS A 112 4.72 22.99 -0.29
N SER A 113 5.98 22.63 -0.56
CA SER A 113 6.73 23.08 -1.73
C SER A 113 6.72 22.10 -2.90
N TYR A 114 5.98 20.99 -2.79
CA TYR A 114 5.91 19.94 -3.80
C TYR A 114 5.43 20.50 -5.14
N GLN A 115 6.21 20.25 -6.19
CA GLN A 115 5.88 20.62 -7.56
C GLN A 115 5.99 19.37 -8.44
N PRO A 116 5.09 19.14 -9.41
CA PRO A 116 5.27 18.06 -10.37
C PRO A 116 6.65 18.14 -11.03
N SER A 117 7.34 17.01 -11.19
CA SER A 117 8.68 16.97 -11.82
C SER A 117 8.64 17.20 -13.34
N GLY A 118 7.46 17.16 -13.95
CA GLY A 118 7.28 17.13 -15.41
C GLY A 118 7.35 15.71 -16.00
N ASN A 119 7.79 14.72 -15.21
CA ASN A 119 7.70 13.32 -15.59
C ASN A 119 6.25 12.83 -15.47
N THR A 120 5.89 11.81 -16.26
CA THR A 120 4.58 11.16 -16.20
C THR A 120 4.73 9.78 -15.59
N LEU A 121 3.93 9.51 -14.56
CA LEU A 121 3.89 8.20 -13.92
C LEU A 121 3.22 7.19 -14.88
N ILE A 122 3.90 6.08 -15.14
CA ILE A 122 3.40 4.99 -15.99
C ILE A 122 2.73 3.93 -15.09
N TRP A 123 1.49 3.60 -15.38
CA TRP A 123 0.73 2.55 -14.69
C TRP A 123 0.80 1.23 -15.44
N PRO A 124 0.70 0.08 -14.74
CA PRO A 124 0.48 -1.21 -15.39
C PRO A 124 -0.77 -1.19 -16.28
N LYS A 125 -0.78 -2.00 -17.35
CA LYS A 125 -1.93 -2.10 -18.24
C LYS A 125 -3.20 -2.48 -17.46
N GLY A 126 -4.28 -1.74 -17.68
CA GLY A 126 -5.59 -1.97 -17.04
C GLY A 126 -5.73 -1.35 -15.64
N TRP A 127 -4.69 -0.70 -15.12
CA TRP A 127 -4.77 0.08 -13.90
C TRP A 127 -5.28 1.48 -14.23
N GLU A 128 -6.48 1.79 -13.76
CA GLU A 128 -7.16 3.05 -14.04
C GLU A 128 -7.78 3.60 -12.76
N PRO A 129 -7.82 4.94 -12.58
CA PRO A 129 -8.54 5.53 -11.47
C PRO A 129 -10.03 5.21 -11.53
N ASP A 130 -10.56 4.72 -10.40
CA ASP A 130 -11.96 4.36 -10.25
C ASP A 130 -12.38 4.57 -8.78
N PRO A 131 -12.64 5.82 -8.38
CA PRO A 131 -13.07 6.13 -7.02
C PRO A 131 -14.46 5.55 -6.70
N ALA A 132 -15.25 5.17 -7.71
CA ALA A 132 -16.58 4.58 -7.50
C ALA A 132 -16.48 3.16 -6.93
N ALA A 133 -15.43 2.40 -7.27
CA ALA A 133 -15.21 1.05 -6.74
C ALA A 133 -15.13 0.99 -5.19
N PHE A 134 -14.73 2.10 -4.56
CA PHE A 134 -14.61 2.20 -3.09
C PHE A 134 -15.95 2.49 -2.41
N LYS A 135 -16.95 3.01 -3.14
CA LYS A 135 -18.19 3.50 -2.55
C LYS A 135 -19.08 2.36 -2.09
N SER A 136 -19.38 2.32 -0.80
CA SER A 136 -20.38 1.41 -0.22
C SER A 136 -21.81 1.95 -0.32
N GLY A 137 -21.99 3.23 -0.64
CA GLY A 137 -23.31 3.88 -0.70
C GLY A 137 -23.83 4.38 0.65
N LEU A 138 -23.02 4.30 1.70
CA LEU A 138 -23.34 4.79 3.04
C LEU A 138 -23.45 6.32 3.06
N ASP A 139 -24.36 6.84 3.88
CA ASP A 139 -24.50 8.27 4.14
C ASP A 139 -23.63 8.67 5.33
N PHE A 140 -22.46 9.27 5.08
CA PHE A 140 -21.53 9.63 6.14
C PHE A 140 -21.91 10.89 6.94
N ASP A 141 -22.91 11.67 6.50
CA ASP A 141 -23.41 12.82 7.27
C ASP A 141 -24.23 12.36 8.49
N ASN A 142 -24.79 11.16 8.44
CA ASN A 142 -25.44 10.50 9.56
C ASN A 142 -24.43 9.59 10.32
N PRO A 143 -24.13 9.82 11.61
CA PRO A 143 -23.17 8.99 12.35
C PRO A 143 -23.69 7.59 12.71
N VAL A 144 -25.00 7.35 12.62
CA VAL A 144 -25.61 6.05 12.94
C VAL A 144 -25.54 5.13 11.72
N LEU A 145 -25.08 3.90 11.91
CA LEU A 145 -25.19 2.85 10.90
C LEU A 145 -26.59 2.23 10.98
N THR A 146 -27.44 2.57 10.02
CA THR A 146 -28.78 1.99 9.94
C THR A 146 -28.74 0.54 9.48
N ALA A 147 -29.82 -0.23 9.70
CA ALA A 147 -29.93 -1.60 9.20
C ALA A 147 -29.84 -1.68 7.67
N ALA A 148 -30.38 -0.69 6.96
CA ALA A 148 -30.28 -0.60 5.50
C ALA A 148 -28.83 -0.38 5.06
N GLU A 149 -28.10 0.52 5.73
CA GLU A 149 -26.68 0.76 5.44
C GLU A 149 -25.79 -0.43 5.79
N ARG A 150 -26.10 -1.15 6.87
CA ARG A 150 -25.43 -2.41 7.18
C ARG A 150 -25.59 -3.39 6.02
N LYS A 151 -26.80 -3.53 5.48
CA LYS A 151 -27.05 -4.39 4.32
C LYS A 151 -26.23 -3.96 3.10
N MET A 152 -26.17 -2.66 2.81
CA MET A 152 -25.37 -2.13 1.70
C MET A 152 -23.87 -2.41 1.88
N LEU A 153 -23.34 -2.26 3.10
CA LEU A 153 -21.95 -2.58 3.40
C LEU A 153 -21.65 -4.08 3.21
N ASP A 154 -22.53 -4.95 3.71
CA ASP A 154 -22.39 -6.40 3.56
C ASP A 154 -22.46 -6.83 2.09
N GLU A 155 -23.41 -6.27 1.32
CA GLU A 155 -23.53 -6.48 -0.11
C GLU A 155 -22.26 -6.03 -0.87
N TRP A 156 -21.66 -4.89 -0.49
CA TRP A 156 -20.41 -4.45 -1.09
C TRP A 156 -19.28 -5.47 -0.88
N TYR A 157 -19.11 -5.97 0.35
CA TYR A 157 -18.09 -6.98 0.66
C TYR A 157 -18.34 -8.30 -0.07
N VAL A 158 -19.57 -8.82 -0.03
CA VAL A 158 -19.93 -10.08 -0.70
C VAL A 158 -19.73 -9.97 -2.22
N ASN A 159 -20.15 -8.87 -2.84
CA ASN A 159 -19.98 -8.67 -4.27
C ASN A 159 -18.51 -8.50 -4.69
N THR A 160 -17.67 -7.96 -3.79
CA THR A 160 -16.26 -7.64 -4.11
C THR A 160 -15.32 -8.80 -3.79
N ILE A 161 -15.43 -9.38 -2.59
CA ILE A 161 -14.50 -10.41 -2.08
C ILE A 161 -15.17 -11.73 -1.69
N GLY A 162 -16.50 -11.85 -1.86
CA GLY A 162 -17.25 -13.10 -1.66
C GLY A 162 -17.75 -13.36 -0.23
N TYR A 163 -17.35 -12.54 0.75
CA TYR A 163 -17.80 -12.66 2.15
C TYR A 163 -17.65 -11.34 2.89
N VAL A 164 -18.31 -11.22 4.05
CA VAL A 164 -18.12 -10.10 4.98
C VAL A 164 -16.98 -10.45 5.96
N PRO A 165 -15.92 -9.64 6.08
CA PRO A 165 -14.85 -9.91 7.03
C PRO A 165 -15.33 -10.02 8.47
N GLU A 166 -14.77 -10.95 9.24
CA GLU A 166 -15.15 -11.17 10.65
C GLU A 166 -14.90 -9.91 11.50
N SER A 167 -13.83 -9.16 11.20
CA SER A 167 -13.52 -7.89 11.87
C SER A 167 -14.63 -6.85 11.69
N ILE A 168 -15.26 -6.80 10.51
CA ILE A 168 -16.39 -5.93 10.22
C ILE A 168 -17.65 -6.43 10.93
N GLY A 169 -17.91 -7.74 10.90
CA GLY A 169 -19.03 -8.36 11.60
C GLY A 169 -18.99 -8.07 13.10
N MET A 170 -17.84 -8.37 13.73
CA MET A 170 -17.58 -8.15 15.15
C MET A 170 -17.69 -6.66 15.52
N LEU A 171 -16.99 -5.77 14.83
CA LEU A 171 -17.05 -4.34 15.17
C LEU A 171 -18.44 -3.74 14.94
N THR A 172 -19.22 -4.28 14.01
CA THR A 172 -20.60 -3.80 13.84
C THR A 172 -21.49 -4.19 15.01
N GLU A 173 -21.26 -5.35 15.64
CA GLU A 173 -21.99 -5.77 16.83
C GLU A 173 -21.69 -4.87 18.03
N PHE A 174 -20.42 -4.52 18.24
CA PHE A 174 -19.99 -3.77 19.42
C PHE A 174 -19.97 -2.24 19.23
N ASN A 175 -19.66 -1.74 18.04
CA ASN A 175 -19.52 -0.31 17.76
C ASN A 175 -19.85 0.02 16.28
N PRO A 176 -21.13 -0.07 15.88
CA PRO A 176 -21.56 0.11 14.49
C PRO A 176 -21.25 1.51 13.93
N SER A 177 -21.36 2.55 14.76
CA SER A 177 -20.99 3.91 14.36
C SER A 177 -19.50 4.03 14.06
N PHE A 178 -18.63 3.36 14.82
CA PHE A 178 -17.20 3.34 14.50
C PHE A 178 -16.92 2.66 13.15
N VAL A 179 -17.57 1.53 12.84
CA VAL A 179 -17.43 0.86 11.53
C VAL A 179 -17.81 1.80 10.39
N LYS A 180 -18.94 2.51 10.52
CA LYS A 180 -19.39 3.49 9.53
C LYS A 180 -18.37 4.61 9.32
N GLN A 181 -17.87 5.20 10.41
CA GLN A 181 -16.89 6.28 10.33
C GLN A 181 -15.54 5.78 9.80
N HIS A 182 -15.12 4.57 10.17
CA HIS A 182 -13.93 3.94 9.62
C HIS A 182 -14.08 3.71 8.10
N ARG A 183 -15.25 3.24 7.65
CA ARG A 183 -15.55 3.10 6.22
C ARG A 183 -15.50 4.44 5.49
N GLY A 184 -16.05 5.51 6.08
CA GLY A 184 -15.96 6.85 5.53
C GLY A 184 -14.52 7.33 5.33
N LYS A 185 -13.62 7.02 6.28
CA LYS A 185 -12.19 7.32 6.11
C LYS A 185 -11.54 6.49 5.00
N PHE A 186 -11.89 5.21 4.87
CA PHE A 186 -11.38 4.36 3.78
C PHE A 186 -11.80 4.91 2.41
N GLU A 187 -13.07 5.29 2.25
CA GLU A 187 -13.57 5.89 1.00
C GLU A 187 -12.98 7.28 0.75
N GLY A 188 -12.78 8.06 1.82
CA GLY A 188 -12.17 9.39 1.75
C GLY A 188 -10.66 9.38 1.50
N ALA A 189 -9.95 8.29 1.80
CA ALA A 189 -8.51 8.19 1.60
C ALA A 189 -8.11 8.32 0.11
N LEU A 190 -9.04 8.02 -0.81
CA LEU A 190 -8.87 8.16 -2.25
C LEU A 190 -9.79 9.22 -2.86
N ALA A 191 -10.11 10.26 -2.08
CA ALA A 191 -11.10 11.26 -2.47
C ALA A 191 -10.73 12.06 -3.73
N THR A 192 -9.44 12.14 -4.10
CA THR A 192 -9.04 12.83 -5.34
C THR A 192 -9.30 11.98 -6.58
N GLY A 193 -9.38 10.65 -6.40
CA GLY A 193 -9.61 9.69 -7.48
C GLY A 193 -8.48 9.69 -8.51
N THR A 194 -7.23 9.92 -8.07
CA THR A 194 -6.07 10.04 -8.98
C THR A 194 -5.21 8.79 -9.03
N LEU A 195 -5.23 7.95 -8.00
CA LEU A 195 -4.63 6.63 -8.02
C LEU A 195 -5.55 5.59 -8.68
N PRO A 196 -4.99 4.65 -9.47
CA PRO A 196 -5.70 3.44 -9.85
C PRO A 196 -6.19 2.67 -8.62
N LYS A 197 -7.41 2.13 -8.68
CA LYS A 197 -7.99 1.38 -7.55
C LYS A 197 -7.12 0.19 -7.13
N GLN A 198 -6.39 -0.40 -8.07
CA GLN A 198 -5.51 -1.55 -7.89
C GLN A 198 -4.31 -1.26 -6.98
N VAL A 199 -3.90 0.01 -6.84
CA VAL A 199 -2.82 0.42 -5.94
C VAL A 199 -3.13 0.01 -4.50
N VAL A 200 -4.39 0.12 -4.05
CA VAL A 200 -4.78 -0.22 -2.68
C VAL A 200 -4.55 -1.70 -2.36
N PRO A 201 -5.15 -2.69 -3.06
CA PRO A 201 -4.91 -4.09 -2.76
C PRO A 201 -3.44 -4.47 -2.95
N TYR A 202 -2.72 -3.90 -3.92
CA TYR A 202 -1.28 -4.14 -4.08
C TYR A 202 -0.49 -3.73 -2.83
N ILE A 203 -0.73 -2.52 -2.32
CA ILE A 203 -0.13 -2.01 -1.07
C ILE A 203 -0.55 -2.87 0.12
N LEU A 204 -1.83 -3.25 0.22
CA LEU A 204 -2.34 -4.03 1.35
C LEU A 204 -1.78 -5.45 1.37
N ILE A 205 -1.56 -6.10 0.22
CA ILE A 205 -0.87 -7.39 0.15
C ILE A 205 0.53 -7.26 0.74
N HIS A 206 1.30 -6.27 0.26
CA HIS A 206 2.64 -5.99 0.77
C HIS A 206 2.62 -5.68 2.28
N TYR A 207 1.76 -4.76 2.71
CA TYR A 207 1.67 -4.33 4.11
C TYR A 207 1.29 -5.49 5.04
N ASN A 208 0.24 -6.25 4.69
CA ASN A 208 -0.26 -7.35 5.51
C ASN A 208 0.71 -8.53 5.59
N MET A 209 1.44 -8.80 4.51
CA MET A 209 2.55 -9.76 4.52
C MET A 209 3.61 -9.38 5.56
N ASN A 210 4.07 -8.14 5.56
CA ASN A 210 5.16 -7.69 6.44
C ASN A 210 4.80 -7.73 7.94
N ARG A 211 3.51 -7.64 8.28
CA ARG A 211 3.02 -7.77 9.66
C ARG A 211 2.49 -9.17 10.01
N GLY A 212 2.61 -10.14 9.10
CA GLY A 212 2.13 -11.50 9.29
C GLY A 212 0.60 -11.62 9.45
N PHE A 213 -0.18 -10.73 8.83
CA PHE A 213 -1.63 -10.73 8.97
C PHE A 213 -2.31 -11.55 7.86
N ARG A 214 -2.53 -12.84 8.15
CA ARG A 214 -3.13 -13.83 7.24
C ARG A 214 -4.39 -13.33 6.52
N ASP A 215 -5.40 -12.94 7.30
CA ASP A 215 -6.71 -12.61 6.72
C ASP A 215 -6.63 -11.32 5.90
N GLY A 216 -5.82 -10.35 6.32
CA GLY A 216 -5.52 -9.16 5.54
C GLY A 216 -4.84 -9.45 4.20
N ILE A 217 -3.96 -10.47 4.12
CA ILE A 217 -3.37 -10.90 2.83
C ILE A 217 -4.47 -11.48 1.93
N ARG A 218 -5.36 -12.31 2.49
CA ARG A 218 -6.46 -12.93 1.75
C ARG A 218 -7.47 -11.90 1.24
N GLU A 219 -7.94 -11.01 2.10
CA GLU A 219 -8.86 -9.94 1.76
C GLU A 219 -8.28 -9.03 0.67
N ALA A 220 -7.03 -8.57 0.83
CA ALA A 220 -6.38 -7.71 -0.15
C ALA A 220 -6.15 -8.42 -1.50
N THR A 221 -5.86 -9.72 -1.50
CA THR A 221 -5.69 -10.51 -2.73
C THR A 221 -7.02 -10.70 -3.47
N LEU A 222 -8.10 -11.02 -2.76
CA LEU A 222 -9.44 -11.13 -3.37
C LEU A 222 -9.93 -9.79 -3.89
N LEU A 223 -9.71 -8.71 -3.15
CA LEU A 223 -9.98 -7.35 -3.59
C LEU A 223 -9.20 -7.01 -4.86
N GLY A 224 -7.90 -7.31 -4.85
CA GLY A 224 -7.03 -7.19 -6.01
C GLY A 224 -7.54 -7.95 -7.23
N LYS A 225 -7.90 -9.22 -7.05
CA LYS A 225 -8.46 -10.06 -8.11
C LYS A 225 -9.75 -9.46 -8.68
N SER A 226 -10.66 -9.02 -7.82
CA SER A 226 -11.93 -8.39 -8.22
C SER A 226 -11.74 -7.09 -9.02
N TRP A 227 -10.61 -6.41 -8.82
CA TRP A 227 -10.26 -5.16 -9.50
C TRP A 227 -9.25 -5.37 -10.65
N GLY A 228 -9.00 -6.62 -11.03
CA GLY A 228 -8.20 -6.95 -12.20
C GLY A 228 -6.69 -6.98 -11.98
N LEU A 229 -6.22 -7.11 -10.72
CA LEU A 229 -4.84 -7.53 -10.51
C LEU A 229 -4.62 -8.91 -11.12
N THR A 230 -3.52 -9.09 -11.83
CA THR A 230 -3.12 -10.41 -12.32
C THR A 230 -2.44 -11.21 -11.21
N ARG A 231 -2.36 -12.53 -11.38
CA ARG A 231 -1.57 -13.42 -10.52
C ARG A 231 -0.14 -12.90 -10.34
N ASP A 232 0.47 -12.45 -11.44
CA ASP A 232 1.85 -11.99 -11.46
C ASP A 232 2.03 -10.69 -10.67
N GLN A 233 1.07 -9.77 -10.73
CA GLN A 233 1.10 -8.54 -9.93
C GLN A 233 0.94 -8.83 -8.44
N VAL A 234 0.14 -9.83 -8.06
CA VAL A 234 0.05 -10.29 -6.66
C VAL A 234 1.40 -10.89 -6.20
N ILE A 235 2.04 -11.70 -7.05
CA ILE A 235 3.38 -12.25 -6.76
C ILE A 235 4.43 -11.14 -6.64
N CYS A 236 4.36 -10.09 -7.44
CA CYS A 236 5.23 -8.92 -7.31
C CYS A 236 5.09 -8.25 -5.93
N ALA A 237 3.86 -8.04 -5.44
CA ALA A 237 3.63 -7.45 -4.11
C ALA A 237 4.21 -8.31 -2.98
N ILE A 238 4.11 -9.64 -3.10
CA ILE A 238 4.66 -10.62 -2.14
C ILE A 238 6.19 -10.63 -2.19
N THR A 239 6.75 -10.62 -3.38
CA THR A 239 8.21 -10.63 -3.59
C THR A 239 8.82 -9.34 -3.07
N LEU A 240 8.12 -8.21 -3.19
CA LEU A 240 8.51 -6.94 -2.57
C LEU A 240 8.65 -7.06 -1.04
N GLY A 241 7.65 -7.65 -0.38
CA GLY A 241 7.69 -7.85 1.07
C GLY A 241 8.81 -8.79 1.52
N THR A 242 9.04 -9.86 0.75
CA THR A 242 10.14 -10.82 0.96
C THR A 242 11.51 -10.15 0.80
N GLY A 243 11.67 -9.31 -0.23
CA GLY A 243 12.94 -8.73 -0.63
C GLY A 243 13.48 -7.68 0.35
N TYR A 244 12.59 -6.96 1.04
CA TYR A 244 13.00 -5.91 1.96
C TYR A 244 12.88 -6.30 3.44
N MET A 245 11.78 -6.94 3.88
CA MET A 245 11.51 -7.03 5.34
C MET A 245 11.17 -8.42 5.85
N ALA A 246 10.16 -9.08 5.28
CA ALA A 246 9.64 -10.33 5.83
C ALA A 246 10.60 -11.53 5.63
N GLY A 247 11.54 -11.40 4.68
CA GLY A 247 12.38 -12.51 4.25
C GLY A 247 11.55 -13.68 3.70
N MET A 248 12.20 -14.83 3.51
CA MET A 248 11.53 -16.04 3.03
C MET A 248 10.47 -16.57 4.00
N ASP A 249 10.59 -16.26 5.29
CA ASP A 249 9.66 -16.72 6.33
C ASP A 249 8.24 -16.16 6.13
N GLY A 250 8.11 -14.97 5.52
CA GLY A 250 6.82 -14.41 5.13
C GLY A 250 6.03 -15.31 4.16
N MET A 251 6.68 -16.24 3.46
CA MET A 251 6.00 -17.12 2.51
C MET A 251 5.12 -18.18 3.16
N TYR A 252 5.37 -18.56 4.42
CA TYR A 252 4.52 -19.51 5.14
C TYR A 252 3.10 -18.96 5.29
N ILE A 253 2.96 -17.72 5.78
CA ILE A 253 1.65 -17.11 5.98
C ILE A 253 0.96 -16.77 4.65
N VAL A 254 1.74 -16.44 3.60
CA VAL A 254 1.21 -16.25 2.25
C VAL A 254 0.61 -17.55 1.71
N LYS A 255 1.29 -18.69 1.85
CA LYS A 255 0.75 -19.98 1.39
C LYS A 255 -0.53 -20.34 2.14
N GLU A 256 -0.60 -20.08 3.44
CA GLU A 256 -1.82 -20.31 4.25
C GLU A 256 -2.98 -19.37 3.91
N ALA A 257 -2.68 -18.12 3.53
CA ALA A 257 -3.68 -17.10 3.26
C ALA A 257 -4.30 -17.25 1.86
N ILE A 258 -3.46 -17.49 0.85
CA ILE A 258 -3.85 -17.37 -0.57
C ILE A 258 -3.23 -18.44 -1.47
N GLY A 259 -2.61 -19.48 -0.89
CA GLY A 259 -2.02 -20.56 -1.68
C GLY A 259 -3.04 -21.24 -2.60
N ASP A 260 -4.28 -21.39 -2.14
CA ASP A 260 -5.42 -21.87 -2.91
C ASP A 260 -5.72 -20.95 -4.11
N LEU A 261 -5.79 -19.64 -3.87
CA LEU A 261 -6.11 -18.65 -4.90
C LEU A 261 -5.06 -18.61 -6.01
N LEU A 262 -3.77 -18.70 -5.64
CA LEU A 262 -2.65 -18.68 -6.59
C LEU A 262 -2.59 -19.95 -7.45
N ASP A 263 -3.03 -21.09 -6.91
CA ASP A 263 -3.06 -22.38 -7.60
C ASP A 263 -4.24 -22.47 -8.58
N SER A 264 -5.37 -21.80 -8.27
CA SER A 264 -6.59 -21.77 -9.10
C SER A 264 -6.84 -20.41 -9.77
N TRP A 265 -5.79 -19.68 -10.12
CA TRP A 265 -5.93 -18.32 -10.66
C TRP A 265 -6.40 -18.33 -12.12
N GLU A 266 -7.71 -18.19 -12.31
CA GLU A 266 -8.34 -17.79 -13.57
C GLU A 266 -8.46 -16.27 -13.68
#